data_AF-A0A838TEA1-F1
#
_entry.id   AF-A0A838TEA1-F1
#
_cell.length_a   1.000
_cell.length_b   1.000
_cell.length_c   1.000
_cell.angle_alpha   90.00
_cell.angle_beta   90.00
_cell.angle_gamma   90.00
#
_symmetry.space_group_name_H-M   'P 1'
#
loop_
_entity.id
_entity.type
_entity.pdbx_description
1 polymer ?
#
loop_
_entity_poly.entity_id
_entity_poly.type
_entity_poly.pdbx_seq_one_letter_code
_entity_poly.pdbx_strand_id
1 'polypeptide(L)' 'MPNKLREYRKHQGLRQLDVATKLGFSSTDRISKWERGLTYPHLLNLFKLCKLYNVYPHELYDGLLSTAYVDMKRENINN' A
#
# COMPACT_ATOMS: atom_id res chain seq x y z
N MET A 1 0.65 -0.76 -10.29
CA MET A 1 -0.64 -0.16 -9.86
C MET A 1 -0.40 1.06 -8.99
N PRO A 2 -1.14 2.16 -9.23
CA PRO A 2 -0.98 3.39 -8.47
C PRO A 2 -1.15 3.15 -6.96
N ASN A 3 -0.27 3.75 -6.17
CA ASN A 3 -0.32 3.72 -4.70
C ASN A 3 0.45 4.93 -4.14
N LYS A 4 0.28 5.18 -2.84
CA LYS A 4 0.89 6.32 -2.13
C LYS A 4 1.99 5.91 -1.13
N LEU A 5 2.48 4.67 -1.19
CA LEU A 5 3.45 4.17 -0.20
C LEU A 5 4.71 5.03 -0.08
N ARG A 6 5.26 5.48 -1.22
CA ARG A 6 6.48 6.30 -1.25
C ARG A 6 6.25 7.67 -0.63
N GLU A 7 5.08 8.24 -0.87
CA GLU A 7 4.67 9.55 -0.34
C GLU A 7 4.58 9.48 1.18
N TYR A 8 3.76 8.57 1.70
CA TYR A 8 3.60 8.39 3.14
C TYR A 8 4.90 8.02 3.85
N ARG A 9 5.74 7.17 3.25
CA ARG A 9 7.06 6.87 3.79
C ARG A 9 7.91 8.15 3.94
N LYS A 10 7.93 9.00 2.91
CA LYS A 10 8.70 10.25 2.92
C LYS A 10 8.13 11.26 3.93
N HIS A 11 6.81 11.35 4.08
CA HIS A 11 6.17 12.20 5.10
C HIS A 11 6.57 11.80 6.52
N GLN A 12 6.79 10.50 6.75
CA GLN A 12 7.32 9.98 8.03
C GLN A 12 8.85 10.14 8.17
N GLY A 13 9.54 10.75 7.21
CA GLY A 13 11.00 10.91 7.24
C GLY A 13 11.79 9.61 7.08
N LEU A 14 11.17 8.54 6.59
CA LEU A 14 11.76 7.20 6.55
C LEU A 14 12.46 6.92 5.22
N ARG A 15 13.61 6.24 5.27
CA ARG A 15 14.24 5.58 4.13
C ARG A 15 13.55 4.24 3.86
N GLN A 16 13.74 3.68 2.65
CA GLN A 16 13.23 2.33 2.36
C GLN A 16 13.82 1.28 3.29
N LEU A 17 15.09 1.45 3.70
CA LEU A 17 15.75 0.57 4.67
C LEU A 17 15.05 0.59 6.03
N ASP A 18 14.66 1.77 6.52
CA ASP A 18 13.96 1.88 7.81
C ASP A 18 12.65 1.12 7.82
N VAL A 19 11.90 1.16 6.70
CA VAL A 19 10.66 0.40 6.54
C VAL A 19 10.95 -1.09 6.46
N ALA A 20 11.94 -1.51 5.67
CA ALA A 20 12.35 -2.91 5.58
C ALA A 20 12.71 -3.49 6.94
N THR A 21 13.57 -2.79 7.71
CA THR A 21 13.97 -3.19 9.05
C THR A 21 12.77 -3.28 10.00
N LYS A 22 11.88 -2.28 10.02
CA LYS A 22 10.67 -2.30 10.87
C LYS A 22 9.70 -3.42 10.50
N LEU A 23 9.68 -3.86 9.24
CA LEU A 23 8.85 -4.98 8.78
C LEU A 23 9.54 -6.35 8.95
N GLY A 24 10.79 -6.40 9.40
CA GLY A 24 11.56 -7.62 9.61
C GLY A 24 12.23 -8.17 8.33
N PHE A 25 12.51 -7.31 7.35
CA PHE A 25 13.19 -7.69 6.11
C PHE A 25 14.66 -7.31 6.14
N SER A 26 15.49 -8.15 5.52
CA SER A 26 16.93 -7.93 5.36
C SER A 26 17.28 -6.99 4.20
N SER A 27 16.37 -6.74 3.26
CA SER A 27 16.60 -5.89 2.09
C SER A 27 15.43 -4.96 1.77
N THR A 28 15.71 -3.91 1.00
CA THR A 28 14.72 -2.92 0.54
C THR A 28 13.91 -3.37 -0.68
N ASP A 29 14.17 -4.55 -1.24
CA ASP A 29 13.62 -4.97 -2.54
C ASP A 29 12.09 -5.01 -2.54
N ARG A 30 11.50 -5.49 -1.44
CA ARG A 30 10.04 -5.53 -1.27
C ARG A 30 9.46 -4.11 -1.26
N ILE A 31 10.06 -3.22 -0.47
CA ILE A 31 9.61 -1.82 -0.35
C ILE A 31 9.71 -1.11 -1.71
N SER A 32 10.83 -1.28 -2.41
CA SER A 32 11.03 -0.72 -3.76
C SER A 32 10.02 -1.24 -4.79
N LYS A 33 9.73 -2.55 -4.79
CA LYS A 33 8.73 -3.14 -5.69
C LYS A 33 7.31 -2.64 -5.37
N TRP A 34 6.95 -2.54 -4.10
CA TRP A 34 5.64 -2.04 -3.67
C TRP A 34 5.45 -0.56 -4.02
N GLU A 35 6.45 0.29 -3.78
CA GLU A 35 6.37 1.72 -4.11
C GLU A 35 6.26 2.01 -5.59
N ARG A 36 6.83 1.14 -6.43
CA ARG A 36 6.69 1.22 -7.90
C ARG A 36 5.42 0.51 -8.39
N GLY A 37 4.67 -0.11 -7.50
CA GLY A 37 3.45 -0.84 -7.82
C GLY A 37 3.68 -2.07 -8.70
N LEU A 38 4.88 -2.67 -8.64
CA LEU A 38 5.22 -3.90 -9.36
C LEU A 38 4.63 -5.14 -8.68
N THR A 39 4.54 -5.11 -7.35
CA THR A 39 3.92 -6.14 -6.53
C THR A 39 3.15 -5.50 -5.39
N TYR A 40 2.36 -6.29 -4.67
CA TYR A 40 1.61 -5.83 -3.51
C TYR A 40 2.18 -6.40 -2.20
N PRO A 41 2.08 -5.66 -1.08
CA PRO A 41 2.23 -6.26 0.23
C PRO A 41 1.06 -7.20 0.49
N HIS A 42 1.33 -8.39 1.03
CA HIS A 42 0.26 -9.21 1.61
C HIS A 42 -0.42 -8.46 2.77
N LEU A 43 -1.65 -8.89 3.10
CA LEU A 43 -2.53 -8.23 4.05
C LEU A 43 -1.85 -7.85 5.38
N LEU A 44 -1.07 -8.76 5.96
CA LEU A 44 -0.35 -8.48 7.20
C LEU A 44 0.68 -7.35 7.05
N ASN A 45 1.42 -7.32 5.94
CA ASN A 45 2.38 -6.25 5.66
C ASN A 45 1.67 -4.94 5.33
N LEU A 46 0.51 -4.99 4.67
CA LEU A 46 -0.31 -3.81 4.44
C LEU A 46 -0.71 -3.15 5.77
N PHE A 47 -1.20 -3.93 6.74
CA PHE A 47 -1.56 -3.39 8.06
C PHE A 47 -0.34 -2.91 8.86
N LYS A 48 0.82 -3.58 8.73
CA LYS A 48 2.08 -3.05 9.30
C LYS A 48 2.45 -1.69 8.71
N LEU A 49 2.32 -1.51 7.39
CA LEU A 49 2.56 -0.23 6.72
C LEU A 49 1.56 0.83 7.18
N CYS A 50 0.28 0.48 7.30
CA CYS A 50 -0.76 1.36 7.83
C CYS A 50 -0.42 1.84 9.24
N LYS A 51 -0.02 0.94 10.14
CA LYS A 51 0.42 1.29 11.50
C LYS A 51 1.67 2.16 11.49
N LEU A 52 2.65 1.85 10.63
CA LEU A 52 3.89 2.59 10.53
C LEU A 52 3.69 4.01 9.99
N TYR A 53 2.78 4.18 9.04
CA TYR A 53 2.53 5.46 8.39
C TYR A 53 1.40 6.26 9.03
N ASN A 54 0.69 5.67 10.00
CA ASN A 54 -0.48 6.23 10.68
C ASN A 54 -1.62 6.60 9.72
N VAL A 55 -2.04 5.61 8.91
CA VAL A 55 -3.07 5.75 7.88
C VAL A 55 -3.93 4.50 7.78
N TYR A 56 -5.05 4.60 7.08
CA TYR A 56 -5.89 3.49 6.68
C TYR A 56 -5.46 2.89 5.32
N PRO A 57 -5.79 1.61 5.05
CA PRO A 57 -5.40 0.95 3.80
C PRO A 57 -5.84 1.66 2.52
N HIS A 58 -7.04 2.26 2.52
CA HIS A 58 -7.58 2.95 1.35
C HIS A 58 -6.83 4.25 1.02
N GLU A 59 -6.15 4.85 1.99
CA GLU A 59 -5.32 6.04 1.76
C GLU A 59 -4.02 5.65 1.01
N LEU A 60 -3.54 4.42 1.19
CA LEU A 60 -2.38 3.88 0.47
C LEU A 60 -2.72 3.41 -0.94
N TYR A 61 -3.96 2.98 -1.17
CA TYR A 61 -4.44 2.35 -2.40
C TYR A 61 -5.82 2.87 -2.83
N ASP A 62 -5.97 4.19 -2.93
CA ASP A 62 -7.22 4.86 -3.31
C ASP A 62 -7.76 4.39 -4.67
N GLY A 63 -6.88 4.18 -5.65
CA GLY A 63 -7.25 3.62 -6.95
C GLY A 63 -7.87 2.23 -6.85
N LEU A 64 -7.41 1.38 -5.93
CA LEU A 64 -7.99 0.04 -5.73
C LEU A 64 -9.39 0.13 -5.10
N LEU A 65 -9.59 1.05 -4.15
CA LEU A 65 -10.90 1.31 -3.57
C LEU A 65 -11.89 1.80 -4.65
N SER A 66 -11.46 2.72 -5.51
CA SER A 66 -12.29 3.20 -6.63
C SER A 66 -12.68 2.06 -7.58
N THR A 67 -11.74 1.18 -7.92
CA THR A 67 -12.02 0.01 -8.77
C THR A 67 -13.07 -0.90 -8.11
N ALA A 68 -12.89 -1.25 -6.84
CA ALA A 68 -13.83 -2.11 -6.12
C ALA A 68 -15.26 -1.52 -6.10
N TYR A 69 -15.41 -0.21 -5.89
CA TYR A 69 -16.73 0.44 -5.94
C TYR A 69 -17.37 0.42 -7.33
N VAL A 70 -16.57 0.61 -8.38
CA VAL A 70 -17.07 0.55 -9.77
C VAL A 70 -17.56 -0.86 -10.10
N ASP A 71 -16.81 -1.88 -9.69
CA ASP A 71 -17.16 -3.28 -9.94
C ASP A 71 -18.44 -3.67 -9.20
N MET A 72 -18.58 -3.32 -7.92
CA MET A 72 -19.80 -3.53 -7.15
C MET A 72 -21.02 -2.80 -7.73
N LYS A 73 -20.84 -1.58 -8.29
CA LYS A 73 -21.93 -0.85 -8.95
C LYS A 73 -22.39 -1.53 -10.24
N ARG A 74 -21.46 -2.08 -11.02
CA ARG A 74 -21.79 -2.81 -12.26
C ARG A 74 -22.59 -4.07 -11.96
N GLU A 75 -22.25 -4.79 -10.91
CA GLU A 75 -22.98 -5.99 -10.47
C GLU A 75 -24.43 -5.69 -10.06
N ASN A 76 -24.66 -4.55 -9.37
CA ASN A 76 -26.00 -4.13 -8.97
C ASN A 76 -26.90 -3.62 -10.11
N ILE A 77 -26.34 -3.28 -11.29
CA ILE A 77 -27.10 -2.86 -12.47
C ILE A 77 -27.49 -4.06 -13.34
N ASN A 78 -26.69 -5.13 -13.30
CA ASN A 78 -26.88 -6.33 -14.11
C ASN A 78 -27.70 -7.43 -13.42
N ASN A 79 -28.24 -7.16 -12.22
CA ASN A 79 -29.10 -8.02 -11.41
C ASN A 79 -30.45 -7.32 -11.20
#